data_AF-A0AAX6R9E3-F1
#
_entry.id   AF-A0AAX6R9E3-F1
#
_cell.length_a   1.000
_cell.length_b   1.000
_cell.length_c   1.000
_cell.angle_alpha   90.00
_cell.angle_beta   90.00
_cell.angle_gamma   90.00
#
_symmetry.space_group_name_H-M   'P 1'
#
loop_
_entity.id
_entity.type
_entity.pdbx_description
1 polymer ?
#
loop_
_entity_poly.entity_id
_entity_poly.type
_entity_poly.pdbx_seq_one_letter_code
_entity_poly.pdbx_strand_id
1 'polypeptide(L)'
;MGANEHGVCIGNEAVWGREEVSNEEALLGMDLVRLGLERADTAEKALNVILDLLEKYGQGGNCTEGSMEFSYHNSFLIADRSEAWVLETAGKYWAAEKVQEGVRNISNQLSITTKVDREHPNLRTYAKQQGWWDGQKEFDFAATYSYLNTTTMLTSSGRYCEGYKLLNKHKGNITFETMVEILRDKPSGINMEGGFLTTASMVSVLPRDSNSPCIHFFTGTPDPERSVFKPFIFVPHISQLLDTCSPTFELEDPVKKKAHFKPDRRHPLYQKHQQALEVIDTNKEKAKTMLDDMRKVEKELFKEMESILQNKHLDVDKIVNLFSQCAKDEIRIYESNISS
;
A
#
# COMPACT_ATOMS: atom_id res chain seq x y z
N MET A 1 -3.68 -0.88 -0.84
CA MET A 1 -3.13 -1.88 0.09
C MET A 1 -4.11 -2.17 1.21
N GLY A 2 -3.99 -3.33 1.87
CA GLY A 2 -4.80 -3.71 3.03
C GLY A 2 -4.30 -5.00 3.68
N ALA A 3 -4.97 -5.41 4.75
CA ALA A 3 -4.75 -6.68 5.42
C ALA A 3 -6.09 -7.32 5.82
N ASN A 4 -6.07 -8.62 6.13
CA ASN A 4 -7.24 -9.35 6.64
C ASN A 4 -6.95 -10.07 7.97
N GLU A 5 -7.99 -10.66 8.56
CA GLU A 5 -7.96 -11.35 9.85
C GLU A 5 -7.06 -12.58 9.89
N HIS A 6 -6.70 -13.12 8.73
CA HIS A 6 -5.79 -14.25 8.59
C HIS A 6 -4.31 -13.82 8.58
N GLY A 7 -4.03 -12.52 8.63
CA GLY A 7 -2.67 -11.98 8.58
C GLY A 7 -2.10 -11.94 7.16
N VAL A 8 -2.94 -11.95 6.13
CA VAL A 8 -2.54 -11.68 4.75
C VAL A 8 -2.53 -10.17 4.53
N CYS A 9 -1.45 -9.65 3.96
CA CYS A 9 -1.29 -8.27 3.54
C CYS A 9 -1.06 -8.20 2.04
N ILE A 10 -1.74 -7.26 1.37
CA ILE A 10 -1.56 -7.03 -0.07
C ILE A 10 -1.43 -5.53 -0.35
N GLY A 11 -0.40 -5.14 -1.08
CA GLY A 11 -0.25 -3.83 -1.69
C GLY A 11 -0.02 -3.96 -3.20
N ASN A 12 -0.37 -2.93 -3.96
CA ASN A 12 -0.06 -2.87 -5.38
C ASN A 12 0.39 -1.46 -5.77
N GLU A 13 1.00 -1.37 -6.94
CA GLU A 13 1.27 -0.11 -7.61
C GLU A 13 1.21 -0.23 -9.14
N ALA A 14 1.17 0.93 -9.78
CA ALA A 14 1.15 1.05 -11.23
C ALA A 14 2.52 0.75 -11.85
N VAL A 15 2.53 -0.09 -12.89
CA VAL A 15 3.69 -0.34 -13.74
C VAL A 15 3.30 -0.23 -15.21
N TRP A 16 4.27 0.14 -16.04
CA TRP A 16 4.14 0.23 -17.48
C TRP A 16 5.33 -0.45 -18.15
N GLY A 17 5.10 -0.96 -19.35
CA GLY A 17 6.08 -1.72 -20.11
C GLY A 17 5.67 -1.85 -21.57
N ARG A 18 6.37 -2.72 -22.30
CA ARG A 18 6.14 -2.93 -23.75
C ARG A 18 4.75 -3.44 -24.07
N GLU A 19 4.14 -4.20 -23.17
CA GLU A 19 2.77 -4.66 -23.33
C GLU A 19 1.82 -3.47 -23.18
N GLU A 20 0.93 -3.29 -24.15
CA GLU A 20 -0.04 -2.22 -24.16
C GLU A 20 -1.01 -2.33 -22.99
N VAL A 21 -1.33 -1.18 -22.39
CA VAL A 21 -2.31 -1.10 -21.31
C VAL A 21 -3.69 -0.88 -21.93
N SER A 22 -4.66 -1.70 -21.52
CA SER A 22 -6.04 -1.55 -21.97
C SER A 22 -6.79 -0.47 -21.17
N ASN A 23 -7.49 0.41 -21.89
CA ASN A 23 -8.47 1.33 -21.32
C ASN A 23 -9.88 0.73 -21.21
N GLU A 24 -10.10 -0.49 -21.71
CA GLU A 24 -11.37 -1.18 -21.60
C GLU A 24 -11.68 -1.51 -20.14
N GLU A 25 -12.96 -1.44 -19.75
CA GLU A 25 -13.40 -1.78 -18.40
C GLU A 25 -13.03 -3.24 -18.07
N ALA A 26 -12.20 -3.41 -17.05
CA ALA A 26 -11.77 -4.69 -16.50
C ALA A 26 -11.50 -4.50 -14.99
N LEU A 27 -10.89 -5.49 -14.33
CA LEU A 27 -10.55 -5.36 -12.92
C LEU A 27 -9.39 -4.36 -12.74
N LEU A 28 -9.57 -3.40 -11.83
CA LEU A 28 -8.49 -2.52 -11.42
C LEU A 28 -7.52 -3.27 -10.49
N GLY A 29 -6.29 -2.77 -10.36
CA GLY A 29 -5.34 -3.27 -9.37
C GLY A 29 -5.91 -3.28 -7.94
N MET A 30 -6.64 -2.23 -7.59
CA MET A 30 -7.30 -2.11 -6.28
C MET A 30 -8.45 -3.11 -6.09
N ASP A 31 -9.15 -3.49 -7.17
CA ASP A 31 -10.14 -4.57 -7.11
C ASP A 31 -9.46 -5.90 -6.82
N LEU A 32 -8.35 -6.20 -7.51
CA LEU A 32 -7.58 -7.42 -7.29
C LEU A 32 -7.03 -7.49 -5.85
N VAL A 33 -6.54 -6.37 -5.29
CA VAL A 33 -6.13 -6.29 -3.87
C VAL A 33 -7.28 -6.65 -2.94
N ARG A 34 -8.44 -5.99 -3.10
CA ARG A 34 -9.61 -6.21 -2.24
C ARG A 34 -10.15 -7.63 -2.35
N LEU A 35 -10.28 -8.13 -3.57
CA LEU A 35 -10.81 -9.46 -3.89
C LEU A 35 -9.86 -10.58 -3.44
N GLY A 36 -8.54 -10.34 -3.47
CA GLY A 36 -7.53 -11.24 -2.90
C GLY A 36 -7.63 -11.33 -1.38
N LEU A 37 -7.68 -10.18 -0.70
CA LEU A 37 -7.83 -10.11 0.76
C LEU A 37 -9.16 -10.72 1.26
N GLU A 38 -10.25 -10.53 0.51
CA GLU A 38 -11.58 -11.09 0.84
C GLU A 38 -11.61 -12.63 0.79
N ARG A 39 -10.81 -13.25 -0.06
CA ARG A 39 -10.95 -14.70 -0.40
C ARG A 39 -9.81 -15.59 0.07
N ALA A 40 -8.73 -15.03 0.61
CA ALA A 40 -7.54 -15.78 0.94
C ALA A 40 -7.17 -15.71 2.42
N ASP A 41 -6.72 -16.83 2.96
CA ASP A 41 -6.17 -16.97 4.31
C ASP A 41 -4.64 -17.15 4.32
N THR A 42 -4.00 -17.21 3.14
CA THR A 42 -2.54 -17.22 2.96
C THR A 42 -2.11 -16.35 1.77
N ALA A 43 -0.85 -15.96 1.73
CA ALA A 43 -0.24 -15.20 0.65
C ALA A 43 -0.25 -15.98 -0.67
N GLU A 44 0.06 -17.29 -0.66
CA GLU A 44 -0.04 -18.12 -1.86
C GLU A 44 -1.48 -18.24 -2.38
N LYS A 45 -2.49 -18.37 -1.50
CA LYS A 45 -3.89 -18.38 -1.93
C LYS A 45 -4.31 -17.02 -2.50
N ALA A 46 -3.85 -15.92 -1.90
CA ALA A 46 -4.12 -14.58 -2.41
C ALA A 46 -3.52 -14.37 -3.80
N LEU A 47 -2.28 -14.82 -4.00
CA LEU A 47 -1.63 -14.86 -5.31
C LEU A 47 -2.50 -15.62 -6.32
N ASN A 48 -2.94 -16.84 -6.00
CA ASN A 48 -3.79 -17.64 -6.89
C ASN A 48 -5.12 -16.94 -7.22
N VAL A 49 -5.79 -16.35 -6.23
CA VAL A 49 -7.04 -15.59 -6.46
C VAL A 49 -6.81 -14.44 -7.44
N ILE A 50 -5.73 -13.69 -7.29
CA ILE A 50 -5.39 -12.58 -8.20
C ILE A 50 -5.16 -13.11 -9.62
N LEU A 51 -4.43 -14.21 -9.77
CA LEU A 51 -4.14 -14.82 -11.06
C LEU A 51 -5.40 -15.36 -11.75
N ASP A 52 -6.27 -16.06 -11.02
CA ASP A 52 -7.54 -16.60 -11.55
C ASP A 52 -8.46 -15.46 -12.01
N LEU A 53 -8.50 -14.36 -11.26
CA LEU A 53 -9.27 -13.17 -11.62
C LEU A 53 -8.68 -12.44 -12.84
N LEU A 54 -7.36 -12.32 -12.91
CA LEU A 54 -6.66 -11.75 -14.06
C LEU A 54 -6.91 -12.58 -15.33
N GLU A 55 -6.87 -13.90 -15.24
CA GLU A 55 -7.16 -14.80 -16.37
C GLU A 55 -8.62 -14.68 -16.82
N LYS A 56 -9.56 -14.62 -15.87
CA LYS A 56 -10.99 -14.63 -16.17
C LYS A 56 -11.54 -13.28 -16.64
N TYR A 57 -11.07 -12.19 -16.05
CA TYR A 57 -11.66 -10.85 -16.24
C TYR A 57 -10.67 -9.82 -16.79
N GLY A 58 -9.39 -10.16 -16.90
CA GLY A 58 -8.36 -9.22 -17.33
C GLY A 58 -8.07 -8.13 -16.31
N GLN A 59 -7.22 -7.19 -16.72
CA GLN A 59 -6.95 -5.94 -16.02
C GLN A 59 -6.93 -4.78 -17.01
N GLY A 60 -7.29 -3.59 -16.56
CA GLY A 60 -7.40 -2.40 -17.40
C GLY A 60 -8.41 -1.42 -16.83
N GLY A 61 -8.79 -0.43 -17.64
CA GLY A 61 -9.76 0.59 -17.27
C GLY A 61 -9.14 1.79 -16.55
N ASN A 62 -9.88 2.90 -16.55
CA ASN A 62 -9.39 4.18 -16.01
C ASN A 62 -9.36 4.16 -14.47
N CYS A 63 -8.17 4.38 -13.90
CA CYS A 63 -7.95 4.44 -12.45
C CYS A 63 -8.16 5.84 -11.85
N THR A 64 -8.81 6.78 -12.55
CA THR A 64 -9.08 8.13 -12.03
C THR A 64 -10.54 8.55 -12.20
N GLU A 65 -11.04 9.36 -11.26
CA GLU A 65 -12.37 9.99 -11.33
C GLU A 65 -12.33 11.33 -12.12
N GLY A 66 -11.47 11.45 -13.14
CA GLY A 66 -11.16 12.69 -13.87
C GLY A 66 -11.22 12.58 -15.38
N SER A 67 -10.95 13.69 -16.07
CA SER A 67 -10.91 13.75 -17.54
C SER A 67 -9.61 13.20 -18.15
N MET A 68 -8.61 12.89 -17.32
CA MET A 68 -7.39 12.24 -17.76
C MET A 68 -7.57 10.74 -17.63
N GLU A 69 -7.30 10.00 -18.71
CA GLU A 69 -7.21 8.55 -18.63
C GLU A 69 -5.89 8.18 -17.97
N PHE A 70 -5.97 7.31 -16.96
CA PHE A 70 -4.79 6.80 -16.27
C PHE A 70 -4.98 5.31 -16.00
N SER A 71 -4.51 4.50 -16.94
CA SER A 71 -4.55 3.05 -16.88
C SER A 71 -3.14 2.50 -16.70
N TYR A 72 -3.00 1.35 -16.06
CA TYR A 72 -1.72 0.72 -15.81
C TYR A 72 -1.85 -0.80 -15.61
N HIS A 73 -0.72 -1.51 -15.75
CA HIS A 73 -0.59 -2.87 -15.21
C HIS A 73 -0.09 -2.80 -13.76
N ASN A 74 -0.06 -3.94 -13.08
CA ASN A 74 0.17 -3.98 -11.64
C ASN A 74 1.43 -4.73 -11.25
N SER A 75 2.16 -4.17 -10.28
CA SER A 75 3.08 -4.89 -9.41
C SER A 75 2.45 -5.02 -8.02
N PHE A 76 2.53 -6.19 -7.40
CA PHE A 76 1.95 -6.50 -6.10
C PHE A 76 3.00 -6.99 -5.12
N LEU A 77 2.88 -6.56 -3.87
CA LEU A 77 3.48 -7.21 -2.71
C LEU A 77 2.39 -7.97 -1.96
N ILE A 78 2.59 -9.26 -1.77
CA ILE A 78 1.66 -10.15 -1.08
C ILE A 78 2.47 -10.83 0.03
N ALA A 79 2.01 -10.78 1.28
CA ALA A 79 2.72 -11.39 2.40
C ALA A 79 1.76 -11.96 3.43
N ASP A 80 2.20 -13.03 4.10
CA ASP A 80 1.59 -13.53 5.31
C ASP A 80 2.67 -13.82 6.38
N ARG A 81 2.32 -14.55 7.44
CA ARG A 81 3.26 -14.91 8.52
C ARG A 81 4.43 -15.79 8.08
N SER A 82 4.29 -16.49 6.95
CA SER A 82 5.17 -17.57 6.52
C SER A 82 5.95 -17.24 5.24
N GLU A 83 5.33 -16.51 4.32
CA GLU A 83 5.89 -16.25 3.00
C GLU A 83 5.50 -14.88 2.45
N ALA A 84 6.26 -14.43 1.47
CA ALA A 84 5.95 -13.24 0.70
C ALA A 84 6.23 -13.46 -0.78
N TRP A 85 5.48 -12.76 -1.61
CA TRP A 85 5.51 -12.83 -3.06
C TRP A 85 5.54 -11.43 -3.66
N VAL A 86 6.35 -11.26 -4.69
CA VAL A 86 6.21 -10.18 -5.66
C VAL A 86 5.49 -10.75 -6.88
N LEU A 87 4.41 -10.13 -7.33
CA LEU A 87 3.72 -10.48 -8.57
C LEU A 87 3.74 -9.26 -9.49
N GLU A 88 4.28 -9.41 -10.69
CA GLU A 88 4.28 -8.34 -11.70
C GLU A 88 3.56 -8.80 -12.96
N THR A 89 2.75 -7.91 -13.51
CA THR A 89 1.84 -8.22 -14.62
C THR A 89 2.11 -7.36 -15.84
N ALA A 90 1.84 -7.91 -17.02
CA ALA A 90 1.92 -7.27 -18.32
C ALA A 90 0.76 -7.80 -19.18
N GLY A 91 -0.35 -7.05 -19.25
CA GLY A 91 -1.59 -7.52 -19.84
C GLY A 91 -2.10 -8.75 -19.09
N LYS A 92 -2.33 -9.86 -19.78
CA LYS A 92 -2.65 -11.15 -19.16
C LYS A 92 -1.43 -11.95 -18.69
N TYR A 93 -0.24 -11.55 -19.11
CA TYR A 93 1.00 -12.23 -18.75
C TYR A 93 1.50 -11.75 -17.40
N TRP A 94 2.23 -12.61 -16.69
CA TRP A 94 2.71 -12.31 -15.35
C TRP A 94 3.93 -13.16 -15.00
N ALA A 95 4.72 -12.65 -14.06
CA ALA A 95 5.79 -13.35 -13.39
C ALA A 95 5.65 -13.12 -11.88
N ALA A 96 6.00 -14.12 -11.07
CA ALA A 96 6.00 -14.03 -9.62
C ALA A 96 7.30 -14.57 -9.02
N GLU A 97 7.82 -13.83 -8.04
CA GLU A 97 9.03 -14.13 -7.29
C GLU A 97 8.65 -14.41 -5.84
N LYS A 98 9.11 -15.54 -5.29
CA LYS A 98 8.97 -15.87 -3.87
C LYS A 98 10.11 -15.25 -3.07
N VAL A 99 9.78 -14.42 -2.08
CA VAL A 99 10.75 -13.79 -1.19
C VAL A 99 11.00 -14.71 0.01
N GLN A 100 12.15 -15.36 0.03
CA GLN A 100 12.51 -16.36 1.06
C GLN A 100 13.27 -15.75 2.24
N GLU A 101 14.06 -14.70 1.99
CA GLU A 101 14.88 -14.04 2.99
C GLU A 101 15.23 -12.61 2.58
N GLY A 102 15.75 -11.84 3.54
CA GLY A 102 16.24 -10.49 3.30
C GLY A 102 15.12 -9.46 3.17
N VAL A 103 15.33 -8.51 2.25
CA VAL A 103 14.44 -7.36 2.03
C VAL A 103 14.08 -7.27 0.56
N ARG A 104 12.85 -6.88 0.27
CA ARG A 104 12.35 -6.65 -1.07
C ARG A 104 11.41 -5.45 -1.05
N ASN A 105 11.52 -4.60 -2.06
CA ASN A 105 10.59 -3.51 -2.32
C ASN A 105 10.22 -3.49 -3.80
N ILE A 106 9.11 -2.83 -4.12
CA ILE A 106 8.71 -2.48 -5.48
C ILE A 106 8.58 -0.96 -5.60
N SER A 107 8.65 -0.45 -6.83
CA SER A 107 8.30 0.93 -7.21
C SER A 107 7.67 0.87 -8.61
N ASN A 108 7.29 2.02 -9.20
CA ASN A 108 6.60 2.10 -10.49
C ASN A 108 7.47 1.69 -11.71
N GLN A 109 7.96 0.44 -11.70
CA GLN A 109 8.78 -0.24 -12.68
C GLN A 109 8.70 -1.76 -12.43
N LEU A 110 8.92 -2.55 -13.48
CA LEU A 110 9.13 -4.00 -13.31
C LEU A 110 10.49 -4.25 -12.65
N SER A 111 10.54 -5.24 -11.77
CA SER A 111 11.69 -5.51 -10.90
C SER A 111 12.02 -6.99 -10.76
N ILE A 112 11.13 -7.90 -11.16
CA ILE A 112 11.44 -9.34 -11.21
C ILE A 112 12.39 -9.57 -12.38
N THR A 113 13.63 -9.99 -12.09
CA THR A 113 14.66 -10.22 -13.11
C THR A 113 14.66 -11.68 -13.55
N THR A 114 15.75 -12.42 -13.28
CA THR A 114 15.93 -13.82 -13.69
C THR A 114 15.33 -14.81 -12.69
N LYS A 115 15.14 -14.39 -11.43
CA LYS A 115 14.50 -15.21 -10.40
C LYS A 115 12.98 -15.17 -10.56
N VAL A 116 12.47 -16.09 -11.37
CA VAL A 116 11.03 -16.28 -11.62
C VAL A 116 10.61 -17.62 -11.06
N ASP A 117 9.87 -17.62 -9.96
CA ASP A 117 9.40 -18.84 -9.28
C ASP A 117 8.11 -19.38 -9.93
N ARG A 118 7.24 -18.48 -10.42
CA ARG A 118 6.03 -18.82 -11.17
C ARG A 118 5.85 -17.83 -12.33
N GLU A 119 5.33 -18.30 -13.45
CA GLU A 119 5.06 -17.45 -14.61
C GLU A 119 3.82 -17.92 -15.37
N HIS A 120 3.23 -17.00 -16.14
CA HIS A 120 2.19 -17.35 -17.09
C HIS A 120 2.76 -18.37 -18.13
N PRO A 121 2.06 -19.48 -18.45
CA PRO A 121 2.60 -20.57 -19.28
C PRO A 121 3.12 -20.13 -20.67
N ASN A 122 2.50 -19.08 -21.22
CA ASN A 122 2.86 -18.52 -22.52
C ASN A 122 3.74 -17.26 -22.44
N LEU A 123 4.21 -16.84 -21.26
CA LEU A 123 4.99 -15.61 -21.05
C LEU A 123 6.17 -15.54 -22.02
N ARG A 124 7.06 -16.53 -21.95
CA ARG A 124 8.30 -16.57 -22.73
C ARG A 124 8.05 -16.75 -24.22
N THR A 125 7.09 -17.60 -24.59
CA THR A 125 6.71 -17.84 -25.99
C THR A 125 6.17 -16.57 -26.63
N TYR A 126 5.32 -15.81 -25.92
CA TYR A 126 4.82 -14.54 -26.38
C TYR A 126 5.93 -13.50 -26.53
N ALA A 127 6.84 -13.37 -25.55
CA ALA A 127 7.98 -12.47 -25.64
C ALA A 127 8.88 -12.77 -26.87
N LYS A 128 9.08 -14.05 -27.23
CA LYS A 128 9.79 -14.43 -28.46
C LYS A 128 9.04 -14.01 -29.72
N GLN A 129 7.72 -14.22 -29.78
CA GLN A 129 6.88 -13.85 -30.92
C GLN A 129 6.89 -12.34 -31.15
N GLN A 130 6.91 -11.54 -30.07
CA GLN A 130 7.02 -10.09 -30.13
C GLN A 130 8.46 -9.60 -30.44
N GLY A 131 9.44 -10.50 -30.51
CA GLY A 131 10.85 -10.14 -30.71
C GLY A 131 11.49 -9.44 -29.50
N TRP A 132 10.91 -9.54 -28.31
CA TRP A 132 11.42 -8.90 -27.09
C TRP A 132 12.50 -9.74 -26.41
N TRP A 133 12.48 -11.05 -26.60
CA TRP A 133 13.48 -11.99 -26.10
C TRP A 133 13.95 -12.92 -27.22
N ASP A 134 15.27 -13.08 -27.35
CA ASP A 134 15.90 -13.92 -28.38
C ASP A 134 15.77 -15.42 -28.10
N GLY A 135 15.41 -15.79 -26.87
CA GLY A 135 15.31 -17.18 -26.44
C GLY A 135 16.63 -17.88 -26.19
N GLN A 136 17.76 -17.16 -26.32
CA GLN A 136 19.12 -17.66 -26.13
C GLN A 136 19.70 -17.17 -24.81
N LYS A 137 19.47 -15.89 -24.48
CA LYS A 137 19.87 -15.31 -23.19
C LYS A 137 18.99 -15.84 -22.07
N GLU A 138 19.51 -15.84 -20.84
CA GLU A 138 18.69 -16.06 -19.65
C GLU A 138 17.48 -15.11 -19.66
N PHE A 139 16.31 -15.64 -19.32
CA PHE A 139 15.09 -14.85 -19.33
C PHE A 139 15.06 -13.93 -18.11
N ASP A 140 15.05 -12.63 -18.36
CA ASP A 140 14.88 -11.59 -17.35
C ASP A 140 13.55 -10.87 -17.63
N PHE A 141 12.58 -11.00 -16.72
CA PHE A 141 11.22 -10.50 -16.95
C PHE A 141 11.21 -8.96 -17.05
N ALA A 142 11.82 -8.27 -16.10
CA ALA A 142 11.91 -6.82 -16.08
C ALA A 142 12.61 -6.28 -17.33
N ALA A 143 13.75 -6.85 -17.74
CA ALA A 143 14.46 -6.41 -18.94
C ALA A 143 13.68 -6.68 -20.24
N THR A 144 12.93 -7.78 -20.27
CA THR A 144 12.15 -8.18 -21.46
C THR A 144 10.89 -7.33 -21.64
N TYR A 145 10.16 -7.07 -20.55
CA TYR A 145 8.85 -6.43 -20.59
C TYR A 145 8.89 -4.92 -20.30
N SER A 146 10.00 -4.36 -19.81
CA SER A 146 10.12 -2.90 -19.64
C SER A 146 10.37 -2.17 -20.96
N TYR A 147 10.00 -0.88 -21.02
CA TYR A 147 10.33 -0.01 -22.15
C TYR A 147 11.85 0.09 -22.37
N LEU A 148 12.27 0.21 -23.62
CA LEU A 148 13.68 0.34 -24.02
C LEU A 148 14.33 1.67 -23.58
N ASN A 149 13.54 2.71 -23.31
CA ASN A 149 14.06 4.06 -23.08
C ASN A 149 14.01 4.44 -21.60
N THR A 150 15.21 4.59 -21.03
CA THR A 150 15.52 4.74 -19.60
C THR A 150 15.20 6.12 -19.03
N THR A 151 14.72 7.06 -19.83
CA THR A 151 14.49 8.45 -19.38
C THR A 151 13.36 8.56 -18.35
N THR A 152 12.32 7.74 -18.44
CA THR A 152 11.25 7.61 -17.43
C THR A 152 11.67 6.76 -16.23
N MET A 153 12.73 5.94 -16.36
CA MET A 153 13.29 5.24 -15.21
C MET A 153 14.02 6.19 -14.27
N LEU A 154 14.48 7.37 -14.68
CA LEU A 154 15.30 8.23 -13.81
C LEU A 154 14.56 8.84 -12.62
N THR A 155 13.22 8.89 -12.63
CA THR A 155 12.41 9.37 -11.49
C THR A 155 11.80 8.22 -10.66
N SER A 156 11.45 7.09 -11.28
CA SER A 156 10.94 5.89 -10.61
C SER A 156 12.03 4.95 -10.06
N SER A 157 13.21 4.92 -10.70
CA SER A 157 14.41 4.22 -10.19
C SER A 157 14.95 4.86 -8.92
N GLY A 158 14.72 6.17 -8.71
CA GLY A 158 15.10 6.86 -7.48
C GLY A 158 14.46 6.19 -6.27
N ARG A 159 13.11 6.14 -6.21
CA ARG A 159 12.40 5.54 -5.06
C ARG A 159 12.67 4.05 -4.89
N TYR A 160 12.76 3.30 -5.99
CA TYR A 160 13.14 1.89 -5.91
C TYR A 160 14.53 1.73 -5.27
N CYS A 161 15.53 2.44 -5.79
CA CYS A 161 16.91 2.36 -5.32
C CYS A 161 17.06 2.90 -3.90
N GLU A 162 16.47 4.05 -3.58
CA GLU A 162 16.55 4.64 -2.24
C GLU A 162 15.80 3.79 -1.22
N GLY A 163 14.61 3.27 -1.55
CA GLY A 163 13.92 2.30 -0.71
C GLY A 163 14.75 1.05 -0.47
N TYR A 164 15.39 0.51 -1.50
CA TYR A 164 16.29 -0.63 -1.36
C TYR A 164 17.51 -0.31 -0.48
N LYS A 165 18.13 0.87 -0.63
CA LYS A 165 19.25 1.33 0.21
C LYS A 165 18.83 1.46 1.67
N LEU A 166 17.70 2.09 1.94
CA LEU A 166 17.17 2.27 3.29
C LEU A 166 16.84 0.94 3.95
N LEU A 167 16.16 0.02 3.24
CA LEU A 167 15.90 -1.32 3.75
C LEU A 167 17.19 -2.10 4.04
N ASN A 168 18.19 -2.03 3.15
CA ASN A 168 19.45 -2.74 3.35
C ASN A 168 20.28 -2.16 4.50
N LYS A 169 20.21 -0.86 4.74
CA LYS A 169 20.88 -0.21 5.90
C LYS A 169 20.43 -0.83 7.23
N HIS A 170 19.17 -1.27 7.31
CA HIS A 170 18.59 -1.85 8.52
C HIS A 170 18.40 -3.38 8.43
N LYS A 171 18.91 -4.04 7.38
CA LYS A 171 18.73 -5.47 7.15
C LYS A 171 19.16 -6.30 8.37
N GLY A 172 18.28 -7.19 8.81
CA GLY A 172 18.48 -8.03 10.00
C GLY A 172 17.97 -7.41 11.31
N ASN A 173 17.73 -6.09 11.35
CA ASN A 173 17.23 -5.36 12.52
C ASN A 173 16.04 -4.45 12.18
N ILE A 174 15.24 -4.81 11.17
CA ILE A 174 14.06 -4.02 10.78
C ILE A 174 12.97 -4.21 11.83
N THR A 175 12.58 -3.12 12.48
CA THR A 175 11.38 -3.03 13.34
C THR A 175 10.25 -2.31 12.61
N PHE A 176 9.05 -2.25 13.21
CA PHE A 176 7.97 -1.47 12.60
C PHE A 176 8.26 0.04 12.65
N GLU A 177 8.97 0.52 13.68
CA GLU A 177 9.44 1.91 13.78
C GLU A 177 10.43 2.24 12.66
N THR A 178 11.34 1.31 12.34
CA THR A 178 12.23 1.44 11.19
C THR A 178 11.43 1.65 9.90
N MET A 179 10.36 0.88 9.71
CA MET A 179 9.49 1.03 8.53
C MET A 179 8.70 2.34 8.56
N VAL A 180 8.23 2.79 9.73
CA VAL A 180 7.59 4.11 9.90
C VAL A 180 8.55 5.24 9.52
N GLU A 181 9.80 5.19 9.95
CA GLU A 181 10.84 6.15 9.58
C GLU A 181 11.09 6.18 8.07
N ILE A 182 11.23 5.00 7.44
CA ILE A 182 11.40 4.88 5.99
C ILE A 182 10.21 5.48 5.24
N LEU A 183 8.98 5.21 5.69
CA LEU A 183 7.77 5.74 5.05
C LEU A 183 7.64 7.26 5.21
N ARG A 184 8.29 7.86 6.21
CA ARG A 184 8.34 9.32 6.42
C ARG A 184 9.45 10.01 5.64
N ASP A 185 10.40 9.26 5.09
CA ASP A 185 11.59 9.83 4.48
C ASP A 185 11.26 10.54 3.14
N LYS A 186 11.20 11.87 3.21
CA LYS A 186 11.01 12.77 2.06
C LYS A 186 12.24 12.82 1.13
N PRO A 187 13.49 12.87 1.63
CA PRO A 187 14.67 12.94 0.76
C PRO A 187 14.82 11.78 -0.23
N SER A 188 14.44 10.55 0.16
CA SER A 188 14.40 9.37 -0.72
C SER A 188 13.26 9.41 -1.74
N GLY A 189 12.30 10.31 -1.56
CA GLY A 189 11.05 10.37 -2.31
C GLY A 189 10.01 9.32 -1.89
N ILE A 190 10.27 8.48 -0.88
CA ILE A 190 9.28 7.50 -0.41
C ILE A 190 8.04 8.21 0.14
N ASN A 191 8.24 9.22 0.97
CA ASN A 191 7.18 10.17 1.31
C ASN A 191 7.08 11.21 0.18
N MET A 192 6.17 10.98 -0.76
CA MET A 192 6.00 11.83 -1.93
C MET A 192 5.30 13.14 -1.56
N GLU A 193 5.83 14.26 -2.06
CA GLU A 193 5.25 15.60 -1.95
C GLU A 193 4.83 16.14 -3.33
N GLY A 194 4.00 17.20 -3.34
CA GLY A 194 3.58 17.88 -4.56
C GLY A 194 2.30 17.28 -5.19
N GLY A 195 2.25 17.23 -6.52
CA GLY A 195 1.03 16.85 -7.27
C GLY A 195 0.56 15.41 -7.06
N PHE A 196 1.45 14.53 -6.58
CA PHE A 196 1.16 13.13 -6.23
C PHE A 196 1.61 12.87 -4.79
N LEU A 197 0.97 13.54 -3.84
CA LEU A 197 1.23 13.39 -2.40
C LEU A 197 0.97 11.95 -1.93
N THR A 198 1.79 11.43 -1.02
CA THR A 198 1.48 10.17 -0.31
C THR A 198 0.13 10.31 0.40
N THR A 199 -0.88 9.55 -0.02
CA THR A 199 -2.26 9.69 0.46
C THR A 199 -2.57 8.91 1.73
N ALA A 200 -1.80 7.86 2.00
CA ALA A 200 -1.84 7.07 3.23
C ALA A 200 -0.57 6.20 3.34
N SER A 201 -0.29 5.69 4.52
CA SER A 201 0.81 4.75 4.77
C SER A 201 0.36 3.62 5.69
N MET A 202 0.96 2.44 5.49
CA MET A 202 0.66 1.23 6.24
C MET A 202 1.95 0.50 6.60
N VAL A 203 2.04 0.00 7.83
CA VAL A 203 3.07 -0.96 8.27
C VAL A 203 2.37 -2.18 8.85
N SER A 204 2.86 -3.39 8.58
CA SER A 204 2.30 -4.61 9.19
C SER A 204 3.39 -5.46 9.80
N VAL A 205 3.17 -5.90 11.03
CA VAL A 205 4.00 -6.86 11.73
C VAL A 205 3.27 -8.18 11.74
N LEU A 206 3.88 -9.20 11.12
CA LEU A 206 3.31 -10.53 10.95
C LEU A 206 4.19 -11.56 11.68
N PRO A 207 4.01 -11.77 12.99
CA PRO A 207 4.81 -12.75 13.72
C PRO A 207 4.63 -14.17 13.15
N ARG A 208 5.71 -14.94 13.05
CA ARG A 208 5.64 -16.36 12.67
C ARG A 208 4.85 -17.20 13.67
N ASP A 209 4.94 -16.84 14.96
CA ASP A 209 4.16 -17.49 16.03
C ASP A 209 2.69 -17.07 15.92
N SER A 210 1.81 -18.03 15.65
CA SER A 210 0.37 -17.82 15.54
C SER A 210 -0.29 -17.37 16.85
N ASN A 211 0.37 -17.56 18.00
CA ASN A 211 -0.12 -17.05 19.29
C ASN A 211 0.14 -15.55 19.47
N SER A 212 1.05 -14.97 18.67
CA SER A 212 1.28 -13.53 18.64
C SER A 212 0.32 -12.88 17.63
N PRO A 213 -0.35 -11.77 17.97
CA PRO A 213 -1.26 -11.09 17.05
C PRO A 213 -0.50 -10.45 15.88
N CYS A 214 -1.16 -10.37 14.72
CA CYS A 214 -0.73 -9.45 13.66
C CYS A 214 -1.09 -8.03 14.06
N ILE A 215 -0.17 -7.08 13.87
CA ILE A 215 -0.41 -5.66 14.19
C ILE A 215 -0.22 -4.86 12.91
N HIS A 216 -1.25 -4.09 12.55
CA HIS A 216 -1.28 -3.27 11.35
C HIS A 216 -1.38 -1.80 11.75
N PHE A 217 -0.44 -0.98 11.31
CA PHE A 217 -0.44 0.45 11.56
C PHE A 217 -0.92 1.18 10.31
N PHE A 218 -1.87 2.10 10.46
CA PHE A 218 -2.37 2.93 9.36
C PHE A 218 -2.31 4.40 9.71
N THR A 219 -1.95 5.25 8.75
CA THR A 219 -2.10 6.70 8.93
C THR A 219 -3.55 7.13 8.75
N GLY A 220 -4.27 6.60 7.75
CA GLY A 220 -5.63 7.08 7.44
C GLY A 220 -5.69 8.55 7.01
N THR A 221 -4.55 9.18 6.79
CA THR A 221 -4.37 10.58 6.35
C THR A 221 -3.11 10.68 5.46
N PRO A 222 -3.06 11.68 4.56
CA PRO A 222 -1.87 11.95 3.74
C PRO A 222 -0.66 12.41 4.53
N ASP A 223 0.51 12.37 3.89
CA ASP A 223 1.81 12.73 4.48
C ASP A 223 2.07 12.01 5.82
N PRO A 224 2.75 10.85 5.84
CA PRO A 224 3.08 10.15 7.07
C PRO A 224 3.92 10.98 8.05
N GLU A 225 4.62 12.03 7.61
CA GLU A 225 5.31 12.97 8.50
C GLU A 225 4.32 13.85 9.29
N ARG A 226 3.13 14.09 8.75
CA ARG A 226 2.07 14.90 9.37
C ARG A 226 0.90 14.04 9.90
N SER A 227 1.15 12.75 10.09
CA SER A 227 0.14 11.78 10.51
C SER A 227 0.62 10.91 11.67
N VAL A 228 -0.33 10.37 12.43
CA VAL A 228 -0.12 9.33 13.46
C VAL A 228 -0.32 7.94 12.86
N PHE A 229 0.63 7.04 13.07
CA PHE A 229 0.47 5.61 12.77
C PHE A 229 -0.38 4.93 13.84
N LYS A 230 -1.63 4.60 13.51
CA LYS A 230 -2.63 4.05 14.44
C LYS A 230 -2.61 2.53 14.35
N PRO A 231 -2.38 1.81 15.46
CA PRO A 231 -2.39 0.36 15.46
C PRO A 231 -3.81 -0.20 15.33
N PHE A 232 -3.92 -1.30 14.60
CA PHE A 232 -5.12 -2.07 14.38
C PHE A 232 -4.77 -3.55 14.50
N ILE A 233 -5.56 -4.28 15.27
CA ILE A 233 -5.44 -5.72 15.47
C ILE A 233 -6.83 -6.31 15.26
N PHE A 234 -6.94 -7.33 14.41
CA PHE A 234 -8.19 -8.04 14.20
C PHE A 234 -8.59 -8.79 15.47
N VAL A 235 -9.67 -8.36 16.09
CA VAL A 235 -10.32 -8.99 17.25
C VAL A 235 -11.83 -9.05 17.04
N PRO A 236 -12.55 -9.95 17.73
CA PRO A 236 -14.01 -9.96 17.68
C PRO A 236 -14.62 -8.64 18.14
N HIS A 237 -15.79 -8.30 17.59
CA HIS A 237 -16.60 -7.16 18.02
C HIS A 237 -15.96 -5.77 17.87
N ILE A 238 -15.01 -5.61 16.94
CA ILE A 238 -14.41 -4.30 16.61
C ILE A 238 -15.49 -3.23 16.41
N SER A 239 -15.27 -2.08 17.05
CA SER A 239 -16.13 -0.91 16.90
C SER A 239 -16.13 -0.39 15.47
N GLN A 240 -17.28 0.16 15.06
CA GLN A 240 -17.41 0.76 13.74
C GLN A 240 -16.38 1.89 13.55
N LEU A 241 -15.65 1.85 12.43
CA LEU A 241 -14.55 2.77 12.12
C LEU A 241 -15.03 4.10 11.52
N LEU A 242 -15.99 4.75 12.18
CA LEU A 242 -16.74 5.89 11.64
C LEU A 242 -15.86 7.08 11.20
N ASP A 243 -14.82 7.39 11.97
CA ASP A 243 -13.95 8.56 11.72
C ASP A 243 -12.99 8.36 10.52
N THR A 244 -12.82 7.11 10.07
CA THR A 244 -11.92 6.71 8.99
C THR A 244 -12.63 6.00 7.84
N CYS A 245 -13.96 5.95 7.86
CA CYS A 245 -14.76 5.34 6.81
C CYS A 245 -15.25 6.41 5.84
N SER A 246 -14.93 6.26 4.56
CA SER A 246 -15.50 7.12 3.52
C SER A 246 -17.02 6.94 3.45
N PRO A 247 -17.80 8.01 3.22
CA PRO A 247 -19.24 7.90 3.01
C PRO A 247 -19.56 6.90 1.89
N THR A 248 -20.51 6.01 2.16
CA THR A 248 -21.08 5.13 1.14
C THR A 248 -22.29 5.82 0.54
N PHE A 249 -22.32 5.91 -0.78
CA PHE A 249 -23.46 6.44 -1.53
C PHE A 249 -24.27 5.25 -2.04
N GLU A 250 -25.61 5.30 -1.95
CA GLU A 250 -26.47 4.22 -2.43
C GLU A 250 -26.20 3.90 -3.92
N LEU A 251 -26.45 2.65 -4.31
CA LEU A 251 -26.14 1.99 -5.60
C LEU A 251 -26.57 2.72 -6.89
N GLU A 252 -27.25 3.86 -6.80
CA GLU A 252 -27.37 4.77 -7.94
C GLU A 252 -26.09 5.59 -8.08
N ASP A 253 -25.07 5.01 -8.71
CA ASP A 253 -23.79 5.66 -8.98
C ASP A 253 -24.01 7.07 -9.61
N PRO A 254 -23.88 8.15 -8.82
CA PRO A 254 -24.19 9.49 -9.31
C PRO A 254 -23.16 9.96 -10.34
N VAL A 255 -21.99 9.30 -10.40
CA VAL A 255 -20.95 9.54 -11.40
C VAL A 255 -21.37 9.00 -12.77
N LYS A 256 -22.12 7.89 -12.82
CA LYS A 256 -22.70 7.35 -14.08
C LYS A 256 -23.90 8.14 -14.59
N LYS A 257 -24.70 8.78 -13.72
CA LYS A 257 -25.89 9.55 -14.12
C LYS A 257 -25.64 11.03 -14.36
N LYS A 258 -24.62 11.64 -13.73
CA LYS A 258 -24.27 13.05 -13.90
C LYS A 258 -22.76 13.19 -14.00
N ALA A 259 -22.26 13.39 -15.22
CA ALA A 259 -20.84 13.59 -15.55
C ALA A 259 -20.13 14.75 -14.79
N HIS A 260 -20.87 15.52 -13.97
CA HIS A 260 -20.36 16.67 -13.20
C HIS A 260 -20.56 16.56 -11.68
N PHE A 261 -21.15 15.47 -11.16
CA PHE A 261 -21.29 15.31 -9.71
C PHE A 261 -20.15 14.48 -9.15
N LYS A 262 -19.26 15.11 -8.37
CA LYS A 262 -18.23 14.44 -7.59
C LYS A 262 -18.67 14.39 -6.12
N PRO A 263 -19.07 13.22 -5.59
CA PRO A 263 -19.42 13.13 -4.18
C PRO A 263 -18.19 13.42 -3.31
N ASP A 264 -18.40 14.09 -2.19
CA ASP A 264 -17.34 14.24 -1.18
C ASP A 264 -17.13 12.91 -0.45
N ARG A 265 -16.06 12.20 -0.80
CA ARG A 265 -15.70 10.90 -0.20
C ARG A 265 -14.78 11.04 1.03
N ARG A 266 -14.47 12.26 1.48
CA ARG A 266 -13.57 12.50 2.61
C ARG A 266 -14.22 12.04 3.91
N HIS A 267 -13.54 11.18 4.66
CA HIS A 267 -13.97 10.78 6.01
C HIS A 267 -13.64 11.87 7.05
N PRO A 268 -14.25 11.85 8.25
CA PRO A 268 -14.07 12.91 9.25
C PRO A 268 -12.62 13.22 9.62
N LEU A 269 -11.78 12.19 9.86
CA LEU A 269 -10.36 12.38 10.15
C LEU A 269 -9.62 13.12 9.02
N TYR A 270 -9.88 12.77 7.75
CA TYR A 270 -9.25 13.44 6.61
C TYR A 270 -9.65 14.91 6.52
N GLN A 271 -10.93 15.22 6.76
CA GLN A 271 -11.41 16.61 6.71
C GLN A 271 -10.71 17.48 7.75
N LYS A 272 -10.51 16.95 8.96
CA LYS A 272 -9.80 17.64 10.04
C LYS A 272 -8.30 17.75 9.77
N HIS A 273 -7.69 16.71 9.21
CA HIS A 273 -6.31 16.75 8.76
C HIS A 273 -6.10 17.85 7.71
N GLN A 274 -6.99 17.97 6.73
CA GLN A 274 -6.89 19.01 5.70
C GLN A 274 -6.94 20.42 6.31
N GLN A 275 -7.80 20.67 7.29
CA GLN A 275 -7.84 21.95 8.02
C GLN A 275 -6.55 22.19 8.83
N ALA A 276 -6.01 21.14 9.44
CA ALA A 276 -4.78 21.21 10.21
C ALA A 276 -3.56 21.57 9.33
N LEU A 277 -3.52 21.09 8.08
CA LEU A 277 -2.45 21.42 7.13
C LEU A 277 -2.36 22.92 6.85
N GLU A 278 -3.50 23.62 6.73
CA GLU A 278 -3.54 25.08 6.53
C GLU A 278 -2.87 25.83 7.69
N VAL A 279 -3.06 25.34 8.93
CA VAL A 279 -2.41 25.89 10.12
C VAL A 279 -0.92 25.54 10.15
N ILE A 280 -0.56 24.30 9.82
CA ILE A 280 0.83 23.84 9.79
C ILE A 280 1.67 24.67 8.82
N ASP A 281 1.12 24.99 7.65
CA ASP A 281 1.86 25.70 6.60
C ASP A 281 1.98 27.21 6.89
N THR A 282 1.10 27.78 7.74
CA THR A 282 1.06 29.22 8.03
C THR A 282 1.62 29.62 9.39
N ASN A 283 1.66 28.72 10.37
CA ASN A 283 2.11 29.02 11.74
C ASN A 283 3.08 27.96 12.27
N LYS A 284 4.38 28.28 12.26
CA LYS A 284 5.46 27.36 12.66
C LYS A 284 5.38 26.89 14.12
N GLU A 285 4.96 27.74 15.05
CA GLU A 285 4.86 27.35 16.46
C GLU A 285 3.73 26.35 16.67
N LYS A 286 2.55 26.63 16.12
CA LYS A 286 1.41 25.69 16.16
C LYS A 286 1.72 24.40 15.42
N ALA A 287 2.40 24.47 14.27
CA ALA A 287 2.84 23.31 13.52
C ALA A 287 3.71 22.40 14.39
N LYS A 288 4.71 22.97 15.07
CA LYS A 288 5.60 22.24 15.96
C LYS A 288 4.84 21.61 17.12
N THR A 289 3.99 22.37 17.82
CA THR A 289 3.17 21.83 18.91
C THR A 289 2.31 20.65 18.47
N MET A 290 1.64 20.78 17.33
CA MET A 290 0.78 19.72 16.79
C MET A 290 1.58 18.46 16.43
N LEU A 291 2.74 18.61 15.79
CA LEU A 291 3.62 17.51 15.45
C LEU A 291 4.18 16.82 16.70
N ASP A 292 4.59 17.60 17.71
CA ASP A 292 5.10 17.09 18.99
C ASP A 292 4.02 16.28 19.73
N ASP A 293 2.77 16.77 19.76
CA ASP A 293 1.64 16.07 20.37
C ASP A 293 1.32 14.75 19.65
N MET A 294 1.31 14.77 18.31
CA MET A 294 1.13 13.55 17.51
C MET A 294 2.23 12.52 17.77
N ARG A 295 3.50 12.95 17.83
CA ARG A 295 4.63 12.06 18.13
C ARG A 295 4.60 11.51 19.54
N LYS A 296 4.10 12.28 20.50
CA LYS A 296 3.91 11.81 21.88
C LYS A 296 2.86 10.69 21.94
N VAL A 297 1.72 10.86 21.27
CA VAL A 297 0.69 9.80 21.19
C VAL A 297 1.25 8.56 20.53
N GLU A 298 1.91 8.71 19.38
CA GLU A 298 2.50 7.59 18.65
C GLU A 298 3.52 6.82 19.49
N LYS A 299 4.37 7.51 20.25
CA LYS A 299 5.36 6.87 21.13
C LYS A 299 4.72 5.99 22.20
N GLU A 300 3.60 6.41 22.79
CA GLU A 300 2.91 5.57 23.77
C GLU A 300 2.22 4.37 23.12
N LEU A 301 1.61 4.56 21.94
CA LEU A 301 1.03 3.46 21.16
C LEU A 301 2.09 2.42 20.77
N PHE A 302 3.28 2.86 20.35
CA PHE A 302 4.35 1.97 19.93
C PHE A 302 4.85 1.12 21.09
N LYS A 303 5.07 1.71 22.28
CA LYS A 303 5.42 0.94 23.48
C LYS A 303 4.36 -0.10 23.84
N GLU A 304 3.08 0.23 23.69
CA GLU A 304 2.00 -0.71 23.94
C GLU A 304 2.06 -1.88 22.95
N MET A 305 2.26 -1.60 21.65
CA MET A 305 2.37 -2.63 20.62
C MET A 305 3.62 -3.51 20.79
N GLU A 306 4.76 -2.91 21.13
CA GLU A 306 5.97 -3.66 21.50
C GLU A 306 5.73 -4.59 22.69
N SER A 307 5.06 -4.10 23.73
CA SER A 307 4.69 -4.90 24.90
C SER A 307 3.79 -6.09 24.53
N ILE A 308 2.80 -5.88 23.65
CA ILE A 308 1.93 -6.96 23.14
C ILE A 308 2.74 -7.99 22.36
N LEU A 309 3.65 -7.55 21.48
CA LEU A 309 4.51 -8.45 20.70
C LEU A 309 5.44 -9.29 21.58
N GLN A 310 6.02 -8.68 22.62
CA GLN A 310 6.94 -9.35 23.54
C GLN A 310 6.22 -10.31 24.51
N ASN A 311 5.11 -9.86 25.10
CA ASN A 311 4.41 -10.62 26.14
C ASN A 311 3.38 -11.60 25.58
N LYS A 312 3.05 -11.48 24.28
CA LYS A 312 2.02 -12.30 23.58
C LYS A 312 0.66 -12.26 24.29
N HIS A 313 0.40 -11.19 25.02
CA HIS A 313 -0.82 -10.99 25.78
C HIS A 313 -1.60 -9.85 25.14
N LEU A 314 -2.86 -10.12 24.82
CA LEU A 314 -3.76 -9.19 24.17
C LEU A 314 -5.00 -9.00 25.05
N ASP A 315 -5.18 -7.80 25.57
CA ASP A 315 -6.39 -7.42 26.30
C ASP A 315 -7.45 -6.95 25.29
N VAL A 316 -8.34 -7.87 24.89
CA VAL A 316 -9.32 -7.63 23.83
C VAL A 316 -10.21 -6.42 24.12
N ASP A 317 -10.57 -6.19 25.38
CA ASP A 317 -11.45 -5.08 25.78
C ASP A 317 -10.78 -3.71 25.57
N LYS A 318 -9.43 -3.65 25.65
CA LYS A 318 -8.68 -2.44 25.31
C LYS A 318 -8.53 -2.27 23.80
N ILE A 319 -8.29 -3.37 23.09
CA ILE A 319 -7.95 -3.35 21.67
C ILE A 319 -9.15 -3.08 20.77
N VAL A 320 -10.34 -3.56 21.16
CA VAL A 320 -11.57 -3.46 20.37
C VAL A 320 -11.93 -2.02 19.95
N ASN A 321 -11.49 -1.03 20.73
CA ASN A 321 -11.71 0.40 20.48
C ASN A 321 -10.44 1.17 20.12
N LEU A 322 -9.26 0.53 20.16
CA LEU A 322 -7.97 1.21 20.10
C LEU A 322 -7.85 2.10 18.86
N PHE A 323 -8.06 1.53 17.66
CA PHE A 323 -7.92 2.26 16.41
C PHE A 323 -8.87 3.47 16.32
N SER A 324 -10.15 3.27 16.66
CA SER A 324 -11.16 4.34 16.65
C SER A 324 -10.84 5.42 17.68
N GLN A 325 -10.30 5.04 18.85
CA GLN A 325 -9.86 6.01 19.85
C GLN A 325 -8.66 6.81 19.36
N CYS A 326 -7.66 6.16 18.73
CA CYS A 326 -6.51 6.87 18.15
C CYS A 326 -6.93 7.87 17.06
N ALA A 327 -7.91 7.52 16.21
CA ALA A 327 -8.45 8.45 15.22
C ALA A 327 -9.09 9.69 15.87
N LYS A 328 -9.85 9.50 16.96
CA LYS A 328 -10.43 10.61 17.75
C LYS A 328 -9.37 11.43 18.45
N ASP A 329 -8.31 10.80 18.96
CA ASP A 329 -7.20 11.49 19.62
C ASP A 329 -6.48 12.42 18.64
N GLU A 330 -6.22 11.95 17.42
CA GLU A 330 -5.62 12.77 16.36
C GLU A 330 -6.55 13.92 15.93
N ILE A 331 -7.85 13.67 15.77
CA ILE A 331 -8.84 14.75 15.52
C ILE A 331 -8.78 15.82 16.62
N ARG A 332 -8.71 15.42 17.89
CA ARG A 332 -8.63 16.35 19.02
C ARG A 332 -7.36 17.20 19.01
N ILE A 333 -6.23 16.61 18.60
CA ILE A 333 -4.97 17.33 18.40
C ILE A 333 -5.14 18.41 17.31
N TYR A 334 -5.75 18.07 16.19
CA TYR A 334 -6.04 19.03 15.12
C TYR A 334 -6.93 20.18 15.63
N GLU A 335 -8.06 19.85 16.26
CA GLU A 335 -9.07 20.85 16.67
C GLU A 335 -8.54 21.86 17.69
N SER A 336 -7.71 21.39 18.62
CA SER A 336 -7.11 22.21 19.67
C SER A 336 -6.15 23.27 19.12
N ASN A 337 -5.57 23.03 17.93
CA ASN A 337 -4.64 23.92 17.26
C ASN A 337 -5.28 24.76 16.13
N ILE A 338 -6.45 24.35 15.61
CA ILE A 338 -7.24 25.11 14.63
C ILE A 338 -8.07 26.21 15.30
N SER A 339 -8.65 25.94 16.48
CA SER A 339 -9.66 26.82 17.10
C SER A 339 -9.09 27.85 18.10
N SER A 340 -7.81 27.72 18.44
CA SER A 340 -7.01 28.69 19.21
C SER A 340 -6.31 29.66 18.26
#